data_AF-A0A7J7HUU8-F1
#
_entry.id   AF-A0A7J7HUU8-F1
#
_cell.length_a   1.000
_cell.length_b   1.000
_cell.length_c   1.000
_cell.angle_alpha   90.00
_cell.angle_beta   90.00
_cell.angle_gamma   90.00
#
_symmetry.space_group_name_H-M   'P 1'
#
loop_
_entity.id
_entity.type
_entity.pdbx_description
1 polymer ?
#
loop_
_entity_poly.entity_id
_entity_poly.type
_entity_poly.pdbx_seq_one_letter_code
_entity_poly.pdbx_strand_id
1 'polypeptide(L)'
;MKLRVSATMTNAPIVLTLGCDIFSNDPQTPLRALCYLLDPHMDPRLAFVQFPQYFHGLNKDDIYASELKYPFQIDSHGMDGLWGPVHMGTRGFFRCRAFFGGPFSFAAPENPELSPDHVPNKPIRSKEVLSLAYQVAG
;
A
#
# COMPACT_ATOMS: atom_id res chain seq x y z
N MET A 1 9.89 0.97 -1.44
CA MET A 1 8.84 0.33 -2.27
C MET A 1 9.30 0.34 -3.73
N LYS A 2 9.38 -0.81 -4.42
CA LYS A 2 9.88 -0.89 -5.82
C LYS A 2 8.74 -0.73 -6.84
N LEU A 3 8.06 0.41 -6.83
CA LEU A 3 6.86 0.67 -7.64
C LEU A 3 7.10 0.56 -9.15
N ARG A 4 8.17 1.17 -9.65
CA ARG A 4 8.51 1.16 -11.08
C ARG A 4 8.72 -0.25 -11.62
N VAL A 5 9.46 -1.09 -10.88
CA VAL A 5 9.66 -2.51 -11.23
C VAL A 5 8.33 -3.25 -11.20
N SER A 6 7.50 -3.04 -10.17
CA SER A 6 6.17 -3.65 -10.09
C SER A 6 5.29 -3.28 -11.29
N ALA A 7 5.33 -2.01 -11.73
CA ALA A 7 4.59 -1.51 -12.89
C ALA A 7 5.00 -2.23 -14.18
N THR A 8 6.30 -2.52 -14.37
CA THR A 8 6.77 -3.27 -15.53
C THR A 8 6.36 -4.74 -15.52
N MET A 9 6.29 -5.36 -14.34
CA MET A 9 6.10 -6.80 -14.22
C MET A 9 4.62 -7.18 -14.17
N THR A 10 3.88 -6.64 -13.19
CA THR A 10 2.49 -7.03 -12.91
C THR A 10 1.50 -5.89 -13.09
N ASN A 11 1.97 -4.65 -12.91
CA ASN A 11 1.17 -3.44 -12.81
C ASN A 11 -0.11 -3.60 -11.97
N ALA A 12 0.00 -4.30 -10.82
CA ALA A 12 -1.14 -4.49 -9.94
C ALA A 12 -1.71 -3.12 -9.49
N PRO A 13 -3.04 -2.92 -9.49
CA PRO A 13 -3.65 -1.64 -9.14
C PRO A 13 -3.56 -1.32 -7.64
N ILE A 14 -3.25 -2.33 -6.82
CA ILE A 14 -3.15 -2.23 -5.36
C ILE A 14 -1.82 -2.83 -4.91
N VAL A 15 -1.12 -2.15 -4.00
CA VAL A 15 0.12 -2.66 -3.39
C VAL A 15 0.03 -2.62 -1.87
N LEU A 16 0.50 -3.70 -1.25
CA LEU A 16 0.66 -3.82 0.20
C LEU A 16 2.08 -3.44 0.63
N THR A 17 2.21 -2.57 1.62
CA THR A 17 3.45 -2.39 2.37
C THR A 17 3.45 -3.35 3.57
N LEU A 18 4.52 -4.13 3.74
CA LEU A 18 4.64 -5.09 4.84
C LEU A 18 6.09 -5.19 5.31
N GLY A 19 6.31 -5.00 6.60
CA GLY A 19 7.60 -5.23 7.27
C GLY A 19 7.96 -6.71 7.29
N CYS A 20 9.26 -7.04 7.35
CA CYS A 20 9.75 -8.42 7.38
C CYS A 20 9.43 -9.17 8.68
N ASP A 21 9.16 -8.45 9.75
CA ASP A 21 8.79 -8.92 11.08
C ASP A 21 7.27 -8.90 11.32
N ILE A 22 6.49 -8.48 10.32
CA ILE A 22 5.04 -8.34 10.41
C ILE A 22 4.36 -9.42 9.57
N PHE A 23 3.36 -10.08 10.14
CA PHE A 23 2.50 -11.01 9.44
C PHE A 23 1.02 -10.67 9.66
N SER A 24 0.16 -11.10 8.73
CA SER A 24 -1.29 -10.99 8.89
C SER A 24 -1.80 -12.09 9.81
N ASN A 25 -2.58 -11.72 10.81
CA ASN A 25 -3.26 -12.66 11.70
C ASN A 25 -4.67 -13.04 11.21
N ASP A 26 -5.21 -12.34 10.21
CA ASP A 26 -6.49 -12.63 9.57
C ASP A 26 -6.26 -12.92 8.07
N PRO A 27 -6.58 -14.14 7.57
CA PRO A 27 -6.47 -14.46 6.15
C PRO A 27 -7.45 -13.66 5.27
N GLN A 28 -8.49 -13.06 5.85
CA GLN A 28 -9.45 -12.20 5.14
C GLN A 28 -8.97 -10.75 4.99
N THR A 29 -7.81 -10.38 5.55
CA THR A 29 -7.27 -9.02 5.48
C THR A 29 -7.26 -8.43 4.06
N PRO A 30 -6.82 -9.17 3.01
CA PRO A 30 -6.89 -8.66 1.64
C PRO A 30 -8.32 -8.37 1.17
N LEU A 31 -9.27 -9.26 1.48
CA LEU A 31 -10.68 -9.07 1.11
C LEU A 31 -11.27 -7.83 1.81
N ARG A 32 -10.99 -7.64 3.10
CA ARG A 32 -11.42 -6.46 3.85
C ARG A 32 -10.85 -5.17 3.26
N ALA A 33 -9.58 -5.17 2.87
CA ALA A 33 -8.95 -4.02 2.21
C ALA A 33 -9.64 -3.71 0.87
N LEU A 34 -9.95 -4.75 0.08
CA LEU A 34 -10.63 -4.62 -1.20
C LEU A 34 -12.05 -4.06 -1.05
N CYS A 35 -12.78 -4.38 0.03
CA CYS A 35 -14.09 -3.79 0.30
C CYS A 35 -14.02 -2.25 0.31
N TYR A 36 -13.01 -1.65 0.93
CA TYR A 36 -12.86 -0.18 0.91
C TYR A 36 -12.32 0.34 -0.43
N LEU A 37 -11.35 -0.35 -1.02
CA LEU A 37 -10.64 0.14 -2.20
C LEU A 37 -11.46 0.03 -3.49
N LEU A 38 -12.42 -0.91 -3.56
CA LEU A 38 -13.23 -1.19 -4.74
C LEU A 38 -14.70 -0.74 -4.59
N ASP A 39 -15.12 -0.26 -3.42
CA ASP A 39 -16.48 0.24 -3.24
C ASP A 39 -16.71 1.54 -4.05
N PRO A 40 -17.68 1.55 -4.99
CA PRO A 40 -18.02 2.75 -5.77
C PRO A 40 -18.54 3.91 -4.94
N HIS A 41 -19.02 3.67 -3.71
CA HIS A 41 -19.51 4.70 -2.80
C HIS A 41 -18.43 5.29 -1.89
N MET A 42 -17.25 4.68 -1.83
CA MET A 42 -16.11 5.23 -1.10
C MET A 42 -15.54 6.47 -1.78
N ASP A 43 -14.85 7.33 -1.00
CA ASP A 43 -14.22 8.53 -1.55
C ASP A 43 -13.29 8.15 -2.73
N PRO A 44 -13.49 8.71 -3.95
CA PRO A 44 -12.60 8.45 -5.08
C PRO A 44 -11.15 8.86 -4.81
N ARG A 45 -10.93 9.75 -3.83
CA ARG A 45 -9.61 10.22 -3.38
C ARG A 45 -8.95 9.29 -2.34
N LEU A 46 -9.62 8.21 -1.91
CA LEU A 46 -9.04 7.22 -1.01
C LEU A 46 -7.74 6.69 -1.61
N ALA A 47 -6.61 7.02 -0.97
CA ALA A 47 -5.29 6.64 -1.43
C ALA A 47 -4.86 5.27 -0.89
N PHE A 48 -5.19 4.97 0.36
CA PHE A 48 -4.82 3.72 1.02
C PHE A 48 -5.75 3.37 2.18
N VAL A 49 -5.68 2.11 2.61
CA VAL A 49 -6.32 1.58 3.82
C VAL A 49 -5.22 1.11 4.76
N GLN A 50 -5.19 1.63 5.98
CA GLN A 50 -4.21 1.30 7.00
C GLN A 50 -4.82 0.33 8.02
N PHE A 51 -4.18 -0.82 8.23
CA PHE A 51 -4.58 -1.73 9.29
C PHE A 51 -3.82 -1.43 10.59
N PRO A 52 -4.47 -1.59 11.77
CA PRO A 52 -3.85 -1.34 13.07
C PRO A 52 -2.68 -2.28 13.33
N GLN A 53 -1.62 -1.81 13.97
CA GLN A 53 -0.45 -2.61 14.31
C GLN A 53 -0.49 -3.10 15.76
N TYR A 54 -0.21 -4.39 15.95
CA TYR A 54 -0.11 -5.03 17.25
C TYR A 54 1.22 -5.75 17.37
N PHE A 55 1.88 -5.59 18.52
CA PHE A 55 3.16 -6.23 18.82
C PHE A 55 2.94 -7.47 19.68
N HIS A 56 3.80 -8.48 19.48
CA HIS A 56 3.79 -9.74 20.23
C HIS A 56 4.94 -9.79 21.23
N GLY A 57 4.82 -10.62 22.27
CA GLY A 57 5.89 -10.83 23.25
C GLY A 57 6.06 -9.70 24.27
N LEU A 58 5.04 -8.85 24.44
CA LEU A 58 5.05 -7.77 25.42
C LEU A 58 5.02 -8.31 26.86
N ASN A 59 5.81 -7.70 27.74
CA ASN A 59 5.67 -7.96 29.18
C ASN A 59 4.33 -7.40 29.69
N LYS A 60 3.75 -8.04 30.70
CA LYS A 60 2.49 -7.61 31.33
C LYS A 60 2.53 -6.17 31.84
N ASP A 61 3.68 -5.75 32.35
CA ASP A 61 3.83 -4.41 32.93
C ASP A 61 4.08 -3.34 31.87
N ASP A 62 4.51 -3.73 30.66
CA ASP A 62 4.88 -2.86 29.53
C ASP A 62 5.53 -1.53 29.94
N ILE A 63 6.53 -1.58 30.83
CA ILE A 63 7.15 -0.37 31.41
C ILE A 63 7.83 0.54 30.37
N TYR A 64 8.06 0.02 29.16
CA TYR A 64 8.63 0.74 28.04
C TYR A 64 7.58 1.27 27.06
N ALA A 65 6.29 1.05 27.32
CA ALA A 65 5.18 1.38 26.42
C ALA A 65 5.40 0.85 24.99
N SER A 66 5.94 -0.37 24.87
CA SER A 66 6.32 -1.02 23.62
C SER A 66 5.11 -1.44 22.78
N GLU A 67 3.91 -1.49 23.36
CA GLU A 67 2.70 -1.70 22.57
C GLU A 67 2.41 -0.51 21.63
N LEU A 68 2.94 0.68 21.95
CA LEU A 68 2.78 1.90 21.13
C LEU A 68 1.31 2.17 20.79
N LYS A 69 0.41 2.00 21.77
CA LYS A 69 -1.05 2.16 21.61
C LYS A 69 -1.45 3.50 21.02
N TYR A 70 -0.78 4.58 21.45
CA TYR A 70 -1.14 5.93 21.02
C TYR A 70 -1.10 6.07 19.49
N PRO A 71 0.05 5.89 18.80
CA PRO A 71 0.09 6.04 17.34
C PRO A 71 -0.72 4.98 16.59
N PHE A 72 -0.73 3.73 17.04
CA PHE A 72 -1.27 2.61 16.23
C PHE A 72 -2.74 2.27 16.50
N GLN A 73 -3.31 2.68 17.64
CA GLN A 73 -4.67 2.31 18.03
C GLN A 73 -5.52 3.53 18.42
N ILE A 74 -4.95 4.57 19.03
CA ILE A 74 -5.74 5.72 19.50
C ILE A 74 -5.80 6.79 18.42
N ASP A 75 -4.63 7.33 18.04
CA ASP A 75 -4.49 8.43 17.09
C ASP A 75 -5.00 8.03 15.69
N SER A 76 -4.59 6.85 15.20
CA SER A 76 -5.04 6.34 13.90
C SER A 76 -6.55 6.22 13.80
N HIS A 77 -7.24 5.74 14.84
CA HIS A 77 -8.70 5.64 14.86
C HIS A 77 -9.38 7.00 14.96
N GLY A 78 -8.83 7.93 15.75
CA GLY A 78 -9.35 9.29 15.85
C GLY A 78 -9.22 10.07 14.53
N MET A 79 -8.08 9.94 13.86
CA MET A 79 -7.79 10.62 12.60
C MET A 79 -8.61 10.07 11.42
N ASP A 80 -9.04 8.81 11.48
CA ASP A 80 -9.93 8.21 10.48
C ASP A 80 -11.28 8.94 10.37
N GLY A 81 -11.80 9.48 11.49
CA GLY A 81 -13.00 10.31 11.50
C GLY A 81 -12.79 11.74 10.95
N LEU A 82 -11.55 12.12 10.64
CA LEU A 82 -11.18 13.45 10.14
C LEU A 82 -10.62 13.37 8.72
N TRP A 83 -9.33 13.03 8.59
CA TRP A 83 -8.56 13.12 7.33
C TRP A 83 -7.94 11.76 6.94
N GLY A 84 -8.22 10.71 7.70
CA GLY A 84 -7.61 9.40 7.56
C GLY A 84 -6.38 9.21 8.45
N PRO A 85 -6.02 7.95 8.79
CA PRO A 85 -4.82 7.64 9.55
C PRO A 85 -3.54 7.95 8.76
N VAL A 86 -2.46 8.25 9.47
CA VAL A 86 -1.12 8.39 8.86
C VAL A 86 -0.60 7.02 8.47
N HIS A 87 0.09 6.93 7.32
CA HIS A 87 0.79 5.71 6.95
C HIS A 87 2.03 5.51 7.83
N MET A 88 2.04 4.44 8.63
CA MET A 88 3.12 4.14 9.59
C MET A 88 4.17 3.14 9.05
N GLY A 89 4.35 3.08 7.72
CA GLY A 89 5.42 2.31 7.07
C GLY A 89 5.12 0.84 6.75
N THR A 90 4.08 0.25 7.34
CA THR A 90 3.66 -1.14 7.11
C THR A 90 2.14 -1.29 7.18
N ARG A 91 1.60 -2.42 6.73
CA ARG A 91 0.18 -2.80 6.80
C ARG A 91 -0.77 -1.85 6.06
N GLY A 92 -0.25 -1.11 5.08
CA GLY A 92 -1.02 -0.20 4.24
C GLY A 92 -1.28 -0.81 2.87
N PHE A 93 -2.55 -0.87 2.45
CA PHE A 93 -2.95 -1.22 1.09
C PHE A 93 -3.19 0.06 0.29
N PHE A 94 -2.35 0.33 -0.70
CA PHE A 94 -2.38 1.56 -1.50
C PHE A 94 -2.98 1.34 -2.88
N ARG A 95 -3.77 2.28 -3.38
CA ARG A 95 -4.05 2.40 -4.82
C ARG A 95 -2.76 2.86 -5.52
N CYS A 96 -2.30 2.12 -6.53
CA CYS A 96 -1.08 2.48 -7.27
C CYS A 96 -1.15 3.88 -7.88
N ARG A 97 -2.35 4.31 -8.32
CA ARG A 97 -2.57 5.67 -8.83
C ARG A 97 -2.17 6.76 -7.84
N ALA A 98 -2.25 6.55 -6.54
CA ALA A 98 -1.90 7.54 -5.52
C ALA A 98 -0.41 7.95 -5.55
N PHE A 99 0.45 7.16 -6.21
CA PHE A 99 1.87 7.48 -6.38
C PHE A 99 2.18 8.32 -7.62
N PHE A 100 1.17 8.65 -8.43
CA PHE A 100 1.32 9.42 -9.67
C PHE A 100 0.77 10.85 -9.52
N GLY A 101 1.12 11.53 -8.42
CA GLY A 101 0.63 12.88 -8.10
C GLY A 101 -0.55 12.91 -7.14
N GLY A 102 -1.06 14.10 -6.87
CA GLY A 102 -2.11 14.33 -5.88
C GLY A 102 -3.50 13.83 -6.32
N PRO A 103 -4.49 13.85 -5.41
CA PRO A 103 -5.85 13.41 -5.71
C PRO A 103 -6.52 14.21 -6.84
N PHE A 104 -6.07 15.45 -7.08
CA PHE A 104 -6.57 16.35 -8.12
C PHE A 104 -5.58 16.59 -9.26
N SER A 105 -4.39 15.99 -9.22
CA SER A 105 -3.34 16.19 -10.21
C SER A 105 -2.69 14.88 -10.61
N PHE A 106 -2.80 14.52 -11.90
CA PHE A 106 -2.09 13.36 -12.44
C PHE A 106 -0.73 13.77 -12.99
N ALA A 107 0.31 13.17 -12.44
CA ALA A 107 1.64 13.20 -13.01
C ALA A 107 1.82 11.92 -13.84
N ALA A 108 1.55 12.02 -15.14
CA ALA A 108 1.75 10.91 -16.06
C ALA A 108 3.23 10.52 -16.10
N PRO A 109 3.57 9.22 -16.10
CA PRO A 109 4.95 8.78 -16.26
C PRO A 109 5.44 9.06 -17.68
N GLU A 110 6.74 9.34 -17.82
CA GLU A 110 7.38 9.54 -19.13
C GLU A 110 7.23 8.32 -20.03
N ASN A 111 7.34 7.11 -19.45
CA ASN A 111 7.08 5.86 -20.15
C ASN A 111 5.61 5.43 -19.94
N PRO A 112 4.77 5.37 -21.00
CA PRO A 112 3.38 4.93 -20.89
C PRO A 112 3.21 3.50 -20.38
N GLU A 113 4.20 2.62 -20.56
CA GLU A 113 4.19 1.24 -20.01
C GLU A 113 4.26 1.23 -18.47
N LEU A 114 4.62 2.35 -17.84
CA LEU A 114 4.61 2.52 -16.38
C LEU A 114 3.33 3.20 -15.87
N SER A 115 2.38 3.53 -16.74
CA SER A 115 1.11 4.14 -16.32
C SER A 115 0.34 3.20 -15.38
N PRO A 116 -0.31 3.70 -14.31
CA PRO A 116 -1.13 2.86 -13.44
C PRO A 116 -2.31 2.18 -14.17
N ASP A 117 -2.69 2.71 -15.34
CA ASP A 117 -3.79 2.17 -16.17
C ASP A 117 -3.28 1.23 -17.28
N HIS A 118 -1.95 1.06 -17.42
CA HIS A 118 -1.38 0.15 -18.40
C HIS A 118 -1.70 -1.31 -18.02
N VAL A 119 -2.11 -2.13 -18.97
CA VAL A 119 -2.34 -3.57 -18.73
C VAL A 119 -1.19 -4.35 -19.36
N PRO A 120 -0.28 -4.94 -18.56
CA PRO A 120 0.82 -5.75 -19.09
C PRO A 120 0.28 -6.93 -19.90
N ASN A 121 0.74 -7.05 -21.14
CA ASN A 121 0.32 -8.11 -22.07
C ASN A 121 1.42 -9.15 -22.34
N LYS A 122 2.62 -8.98 -21.76
CA LYS A 122 3.75 -9.88 -21.90
C LYS A 122 3.95 -10.71 -20.62
N PRO A 123 4.45 -11.95 -20.71
CA PRO A 123 4.81 -12.72 -19.53
C PRO A 123 5.87 -12.01 -18.68
N ILE A 124 5.74 -12.10 -17.36
CA ILE A 124 6.66 -11.49 -16.36
C ILE A 124 8.12 -11.92 -16.57
N ARG A 125 8.35 -13.11 -17.13
CA ARG A 125 9.68 -13.68 -17.40
C ARG A 125 10.21 -13.41 -18.82
N SER A 126 9.50 -12.63 -19.63
CA SER A 126 9.95 -12.26 -20.97
C SER A 126 11.20 -11.39 -20.92
N LYS A 127 12.05 -11.48 -21.94
CA LYS A 127 13.31 -10.72 -22.00
C LYS A 127 13.02 -9.21 -21.99
N GLU A 128 11.95 -8.80 -22.66
CA GLU A 128 11.49 -7.43 -22.74
C GLU A 128 11.10 -6.88 -21.36
N VAL A 129 10.24 -7.61 -20.62
CA VAL A 129 9.81 -7.20 -19.27
C VAL A 129 11.00 -7.16 -18.31
N LEU A 130 11.87 -8.16 -18.33
CA LEU A 130 13.05 -8.20 -17.45
C LEU A 130 14.05 -7.08 -17.77
N SER A 131 14.25 -6.78 -19.06
CA SER A 131 15.11 -5.67 -19.50
C SER A 131 14.57 -4.33 -19.04
N LEU A 132 13.26 -4.10 -19.19
CA LEU A 132 12.62 -2.87 -18.74
C LEU A 132 12.63 -2.76 -17.21
N ALA A 133 12.30 -3.83 -16.51
CA ALA A 133 12.35 -3.92 -15.05
C ALA A 133 13.74 -3.56 -14.51
N TYR A 134 14.80 -4.04 -15.17
CA TYR A 134 16.18 -3.69 -14.83
C TYR A 134 16.48 -2.21 -15.07
N GLN A 135 16.05 -1.65 -16.20
CA GLN A 135 16.23 -0.24 -16.52
C GLN A 135 15.57 0.70 -15.50
N VAL A 136 14.39 0.33 -14.98
CA VAL A 136 13.63 1.18 -14.05
C VAL A 136 13.91 0.90 -12.57
N ALA A 137 14.82 -0.04 -12.26
CA ALA A 137 15.15 -0.44 -10.90
C ALA A 137 16.04 0.54 -10.13
N GLY A 138 16.65 1.52 -10.84
CA GLY A 138 17.58 2.52 -10.29
C GLY A 138 16.97 3.45 -9.25
#